data_AF-A0A9E3VV87-F1
#
_entry.id   AF-A0A9E3VV87-F1
#
_cell.length_a   1.000
_cell.length_b   1.000
_cell.length_c   1.000
_cell.angle_alpha   90.00
_cell.angle_beta   90.00
_cell.angle_gamma   90.00
#
_symmetry.space_group_name_H-M   'P 1'
#
loop_
_entity.id
_entity.type
_entity.pdbx_description
1 polymer ?
#
loop_
_entity_poly.entity_id
_entity_poly.type
_entity_poly.pdbx_seq_one_letter_code
_entity_poly.pdbx_strand_id
1 'polypeptide(L)'
;AAHLNSLRETWLNPPEWVDWVRTPEEELAGFPLRPVAKPGHEAELKKRTLTNLYNARPAWLDHAHRELDAAVAAAYGWTDYTPEMPDEEILKRLLALNLERSPVNRTRSETRVQGASA
;
A
#
# COMPACT_ATOMS: atom_id res chain seq x y z
N ALA A 1 3.64 1.55 -6.13
CA ALA A 1 3.81 1.00 -4.76
C ALA A 1 5.25 1.15 -4.23
N ALA A 2 6.28 0.68 -4.97
CA ALA A 2 7.68 0.76 -4.52
C ALA A 2 8.13 2.18 -4.15
N HIS A 3 7.75 3.19 -4.94
CA HIS A 3 8.10 4.59 -4.70
C HIS A 3 7.61 5.11 -3.33
N LEU A 4 6.32 4.97 -3.02
CA LEU A 4 5.75 5.32 -1.71
C LEU A 4 6.48 4.59 -0.58
N ASN A 5 6.83 3.31 -0.78
CA ASN A 5 7.56 2.55 0.22
C ASN A 5 8.93 3.16 0.48
N SER A 6 9.71 3.46 -0.56
CA SER A 6 11.03 4.10 -0.43
C SER A 6 10.96 5.45 0.29
N LEU A 7 9.95 6.27 0.02
CA LEU A 7 9.75 7.55 0.72
C LEU A 7 9.44 7.36 2.20
N ARG A 8 8.57 6.41 2.54
CA ARG A 8 8.26 6.07 3.94
C ARG A 8 9.49 5.55 4.66
N GLU A 9 10.24 4.63 4.05
CA GLU A 9 11.46 4.09 4.65
C GLU A 9 12.51 5.17 4.89
N THR A 10 12.72 6.07 3.93
CA THR A 10 13.66 7.18 4.07
C THR A 10 13.23 8.14 5.18
N TRP A 11 11.92 8.39 5.32
CA TRP A 11 11.41 9.21 6.40
C TRP A 11 11.49 8.50 7.76
N LEU A 12 11.20 7.20 7.85
CA LEU A 12 11.27 6.45 9.11
C LEU A 12 12.70 6.29 9.58
N ASN A 13 13.61 6.00 8.65
CA ASN A 13 14.99 5.65 8.91
C ASN A 13 15.93 6.56 8.09
N PRO A 14 16.03 7.87 8.43
CA PRO A 14 16.91 8.77 7.71
C PRO A 14 18.37 8.28 7.79
N PRO A 15 19.13 8.22 6.68
CA PRO A 15 20.51 7.71 6.68
C PRO A 15 21.44 8.56 7.55
N GLU A 16 21.12 9.84 7.75
CA GLU A 16 21.84 10.71 8.66
C GLU A 16 21.66 10.33 10.15
N TRP A 17 20.58 9.61 10.50
CA TRP A 17 20.20 9.31 11.89
C TRP A 17 20.31 7.82 12.24
N VAL A 18 20.39 6.94 11.24
CA VAL A 18 20.30 5.49 11.43
C VAL A 18 21.50 4.78 10.80
N ASP A 19 22.04 3.81 11.52
CA ASP A 19 22.93 2.78 10.99
C ASP A 19 22.17 1.45 10.88
N TRP A 20 22.38 0.76 9.77
CA TRP A 20 21.84 -0.59 9.57
C TRP A 20 22.86 -1.61 10.06
N VAL A 21 22.53 -2.27 11.16
CA VAL A 21 23.45 -3.18 11.85
C VAL A 21 22.88 -4.59 11.93
N ARG A 22 23.79 -5.56 12.05
CA ARG A 22 23.49 -6.97 12.31
C ARG A 22 24.63 -7.57 13.13
N THR A 23 24.32 -8.34 14.17
CA THR A 23 25.34 -9.06 14.94
C THR A 23 25.75 -10.37 14.23
N PRO A 24 26.92 -10.95 14.56
CA PRO A 24 27.33 -12.24 14.00
C PRO A 24 26.33 -13.36 14.29
N GLU A 25 25.70 -13.35 15.46
CA GLU A 25 24.67 -14.33 15.83
C GLU A 25 23.40 -14.13 14.99
N GLU A 26 23.01 -12.88 14.75
CA GLU A 26 21.88 -12.54 13.89
C GLU A 26 22.14 -12.95 12.44
N GLU A 27 23.37 -12.77 11.96
CA GLU A 27 23.80 -13.22 10.63
C GLU A 27 23.76 -14.74 10.50
N LEU A 28 24.28 -15.47 11.49
CA LEU A 28 24.25 -16.93 11.51
C LEU A 28 22.81 -17.47 11.51
N ALA A 29 21.89 -16.76 12.16
CA ALA A 29 20.46 -17.08 12.19
C ALA A 29 19.69 -16.58 10.95
N GLY A 30 20.35 -15.88 10.02
CA GLY A 30 19.71 -15.37 8.79
C GLY A 30 18.76 -14.19 9.01
N PHE A 31 18.90 -13.44 10.10
CA PHE A 31 18.09 -12.25 10.34
C PHE A 31 18.51 -11.08 9.42
N PRO A 32 17.55 -10.22 9.01
CA PRO A 32 17.85 -9.03 8.23
C PRO A 32 18.57 -7.97 9.07
N LEU A 33 19.17 -6.99 8.39
CA LEU A 33 19.70 -5.79 9.04
C LEU A 33 18.57 -5.04 9.76
N ARG A 34 18.87 -4.49 10.94
CA ARG A 34 17.94 -3.65 11.70
C ARG A 34 18.43 -2.21 11.80
N PRO A 35 17.52 -1.22 11.78
CA PRO A 35 17.89 0.17 11.97
C PRO A 35 18.24 0.43 13.45
N VAL A 36 19.37 1.08 13.69
CA VAL A 36 19.81 1.55 15.01
C VAL A 36 20.11 3.03 14.95
N ALA A 37 19.62 3.77 15.94
CA ALA A 37 19.89 5.20 16.06
C ALA A 37 21.40 5.46 16.23
N LYS A 38 21.91 6.40 15.46
CA LYS A 38 23.21 7.02 15.70
C LYS A 38 23.18 7.81 17.02
N PRO A 39 24.32 7.93 17.71
CA PRO A 39 24.39 8.67 18.96
C PRO A 39 23.84 10.10 18.83
N GLY A 40 22.91 10.48 19.72
CA GLY A 40 22.27 11.79 19.73
C GLY A 40 21.00 11.92 18.88
N HIS A 41 20.63 10.90 18.11
CA HIS A 41 19.41 10.89 17.30
C HIS A 41 18.27 10.02 17.88
N GLU A 42 18.48 9.38 19.02
CA GLU A 42 17.56 8.41 19.62
C GLU A 42 16.19 9.02 19.92
N ALA A 43 16.17 10.22 20.49
CA ALA A 43 14.95 10.92 20.88
C ALA A 43 14.11 11.33 19.66
N GLU A 44 14.75 11.77 18.57
CA GLU A 44 14.06 12.17 17.34
C GLU A 44 13.62 10.96 16.52
N LEU A 45 14.44 9.91 16.46
CA LEU A 45 14.08 8.67 15.78
C LEU A 45 12.87 8.00 16.45
N LYS A 46 12.78 8.04 17.79
CA LYS A 46 11.62 7.52 18.54
C LYS A 46 10.29 8.18 18.14
N LYS A 47 10.31 9.42 17.65
CA LYS A 47 9.12 10.13 17.17
C LYS A 47 8.74 9.74 15.73
N ARG A 48 9.64 9.13 14.95
CA ARG A 48 9.40 8.75 13.55
C ARG A 48 8.71 7.39 13.47
N THR A 49 7.41 7.37 13.77
CA THR A 49 6.54 6.20 13.59
C THR A 49 5.63 6.40 12.39
N LEU A 50 5.15 5.30 11.78
CA LEU A 50 4.15 5.38 10.72
C LEU A 50 2.90 6.13 11.19
N THR A 51 2.42 5.86 12.41
CA THR A 51 1.28 6.59 13.00
C THR A 51 1.51 8.10 13.00
N ASN A 52 2.68 8.55 13.43
CA ASN A 52 3.00 10.00 13.44
C ASN A 52 3.11 10.57 12.02
N LEU A 53 3.70 9.82 11.08
CA LEU A 53 3.78 10.23 9.68
C LEU A 53 2.39 10.42 9.06
N TYR A 54 1.50 9.46 9.25
CA TYR A 54 0.15 9.50 8.69
C TYR A 54 -0.75 10.52 9.39
N ASN A 55 -0.54 10.78 10.69
CA ASN A 55 -1.23 11.86 11.40
C ASN A 55 -0.80 13.24 10.91
N ALA A 56 0.51 13.45 10.68
CA ALA A 56 1.03 14.72 10.16
C ALA A 56 0.70 14.93 8.68
N ARG A 57 0.56 13.83 7.91
CA ARG A 57 0.24 13.78 6.48
C ARG A 57 0.92 14.89 5.66
N PRO A 58 2.26 14.91 5.61
CA PRO A 58 2.99 15.93 4.84
C PRO A 58 2.63 15.88 3.36
N ALA A 59 2.76 17.01 2.65
CA ALA A 59 2.33 17.13 1.26
C ALA A 59 2.93 16.06 0.34
N TRP A 60 4.20 15.70 0.51
CA TRP A 60 4.84 14.64 -0.28
C TRP A 60 4.16 13.27 -0.11
N LEU A 61 3.65 12.97 1.10
CA LEU A 61 2.97 11.72 1.37
C LEU A 61 1.62 11.71 0.63
N ASP A 62 0.89 12.82 0.70
CA ASP A 62 -0.38 12.96 0.00
C ASP A 62 -0.21 12.78 -1.52
N HIS A 63 0.78 13.45 -2.12
CA HIS A 63 1.08 13.29 -3.54
C HIS A 63 1.45 11.84 -3.91
N ALA A 64 2.31 11.19 -3.12
CA ALA A 64 2.71 9.81 -3.37
C ALA A 64 1.54 8.81 -3.26
N HIS A 65 0.56 9.07 -2.40
CA HIS A 65 -0.68 8.29 -2.34
C HIS A 65 -1.58 8.52 -3.55
N ARG A 66 -1.77 9.78 -3.98
CA ARG A 66 -2.56 10.07 -5.20
C ARG A 66 -2.01 9.39 -6.44
N GLU A 67 -0.68 9.37 -6.61
CA GLU A 67 -0.04 8.65 -7.71
C GLU A 67 -0.26 7.14 -7.61
N LEU A 68 -0.20 6.58 -6.40
CA LEU A 68 -0.48 5.17 -6.17
C LEU A 68 -1.93 4.83 -6.50
N ASP A 69 -2.88 5.64 -6.05
CA ASP A 69 -4.31 5.41 -6.26
C ASP A 69 -4.67 5.51 -7.75
N ALA A 70 -4.11 6.49 -8.48
CA ALA A 70 -4.28 6.59 -9.92
C ALA A 70 -3.76 5.35 -10.67
N ALA A 71 -2.59 4.83 -10.27
CA ALA A 71 -2.04 3.61 -10.84
C ALA A 71 -2.89 2.37 -10.52
N VAL A 72 -3.47 2.29 -9.32
CA VAL A 72 -4.39 1.22 -8.93
C VAL A 72 -5.68 1.31 -9.75
N ALA A 73 -6.29 2.49 -9.85
CA ALA A 73 -7.49 2.69 -10.65
C ALA A 73 -7.28 2.29 -12.12
N ALA A 74 -6.14 2.67 -12.70
CA ALA A 74 -5.76 2.22 -14.04
C ALA A 74 -5.63 0.69 -14.16
N ALA A 75 -5.09 0.01 -13.15
CA ALA A 75 -5.01 -1.46 -13.12
C ALA A 75 -6.40 -2.14 -12.99
N TYR A 76 -7.37 -1.46 -12.38
CA TYR A 76 -8.78 -1.87 -12.38
C TYR A 76 -9.53 -1.49 -13.67
N GLY A 77 -8.87 -0.79 -14.61
CA GLY A 77 -9.46 -0.32 -15.87
C GLY A 77 -10.34 0.92 -15.74
N TRP A 78 -10.27 1.64 -14.61
CA TRP A 78 -11.06 2.85 -14.36
C TRP A 78 -10.36 4.07 -14.96
N THR A 79 -10.84 4.54 -16.10
CA THR A 79 -10.27 5.69 -16.84
C THR A 79 -10.81 7.05 -16.37
N ASP A 80 -11.86 7.04 -15.56
CA ASP A 80 -12.57 8.21 -15.03
C ASP A 80 -12.24 8.49 -13.55
N TYR A 81 -11.27 7.78 -12.98
CA TYR A 81 -10.85 7.99 -11.60
C TYR A 81 -10.31 9.40 -11.38
N THR A 82 -10.74 10.02 -10.28
CA THR A 82 -10.21 11.28 -9.77
C THR A 82 -9.95 11.15 -8.27
N PRO A 83 -8.96 11.87 -7.71
CA PRO A 83 -8.72 11.88 -6.26
C PRO A 83 -9.92 12.34 -5.43
N GLU A 84 -10.84 13.10 -6.03
CA GLU A 84 -12.06 13.62 -5.40
C GLU A 84 -13.25 12.65 -5.51
N MET A 85 -13.08 11.50 -6.17
CA MET A 85 -14.13 10.48 -6.28
C MET A 85 -14.55 10.00 -4.88
N PRO A 86 -15.85 10.03 -4.54
CA PRO A 86 -16.30 9.59 -3.23
C PRO A 86 -16.02 8.11 -2.95
N ASP A 87 -15.63 7.80 -1.73
CA ASP A 87 -15.40 6.42 -1.28
C ASP A 87 -16.59 5.49 -1.59
N GLU A 88 -17.82 5.99 -1.47
CA GLU A 88 -19.04 5.23 -1.77
C GLU A 88 -19.08 4.74 -3.23
N GLU A 89 -18.61 5.55 -4.18
CA GLU A 89 -18.55 5.16 -5.60
C GLU A 89 -17.49 4.09 -5.82
N ILE A 90 -16.31 4.24 -5.21
CA ILE A 90 -15.25 3.24 -5.23
C ILE A 90 -15.76 1.91 -4.66
N LEU A 91 -16.44 1.95 -3.51
CA LEU A 91 -17.00 0.77 -2.85
C LEU A 91 -18.08 0.09 -3.70
N LYS A 92 -18.96 0.85 -4.37
CA LYS A 92 -19.97 0.31 -5.30
C LYS A 92 -19.33 -0.46 -6.46
N ARG A 93 -18.29 0.11 -7.08
CA ARG A 93 -17.57 -0.54 -8.19
C ARG A 93 -16.87 -1.83 -7.74
N LEU A 94 -16.20 -1.78 -6.58
CA LEU A 94 -15.54 -2.97 -6.01
C LEU A 94 -16.56 -4.06 -5.66
N LEU A 95 -17.72 -3.69 -5.10
CA LEU A 95 -18.79 -4.64 -4.81
C LEU A 95 -19.31 -5.32 -6.07
N ALA A 96 -19.56 -4.57 -7.15
CA ALA A 96 -19.99 -5.14 -8.44
C ALA A 96 -18.98 -6.17 -8.96
N LEU A 97 -17.69 -5.82 -9.00
CA LEU A 97 -16.60 -6.73 -9.41
C LEU A 97 -16.54 -7.99 -8.54
N ASN A 98 -16.73 -7.85 -7.22
CA ASN A 98 -16.75 -8.99 -6.31
C ASN A 98 -17.96 -9.91 -6.54
N LEU A 99 -19.13 -9.34 -6.84
CA LEU A 99 -20.34 -10.12 -7.16
C LEU A 99 -20.21 -10.86 -8.49
N GLU A 100 -19.55 -10.27 -9.50
CA GLU A 100 -19.25 -10.94 -10.78
C GLU A 100 -18.29 -12.11 -10.60
N ARG A 101 -17.25 -11.93 -9.76
CA ARG A 101 -16.24 -12.96 -9.49
C ARG A 101 -16.76 -14.07 -8.58
N SER A 102 -17.86 -13.84 -7.85
CA SER A 102 -18.45 -14.82 -6.93
C SER A 102 -18.83 -16.11 -7.67
N PRO A 103 -18.51 -17.29 -7.11
CA PRO A 103 -18.79 -18.58 -7.73
C PRO A 103 -20.28 -18.78 -8.03
N VAL A 104 -21.17 -18.19 -7.20
CA VAL A 104 -22.63 -18.22 -7.39
C VAL A 104 -23.04 -17.54 -8.70
N ASN A 105 -22.39 -16.44 -9.06
CA ASN A 105 -22.73 -15.68 -10.27
C ASN A 105 -22.02 -16.26 -11.50
N ARG A 106 -20.84 -16.87 -11.33
CA ARG A 106 -20.15 -17.63 -12.39
C ARG A 106 -20.95 -18.85 -12.85
N THR A 107 -21.44 -19.66 -11.91
CA THR A 107 -22.31 -20.82 -12.22
C THR A 107 -23.63 -20.40 -12.86
N ARG A 108 -24.27 -19.33 -12.38
CA ARG A 108 -25.53 -18.82 -12.96
C ARG A 108 -25.37 -18.31 -14.39
N SER A 109 -24.20 -17.75 -14.71
CA SER A 109 -23.84 -17.28 -16.06
C SER A 109 -23.59 -18.47 -17.00
N GLU A 110 -22.88 -19.50 -16.56
CA GLU A 110 -22.59 -20.73 -17.32
C GLU A 110 -23.87 -21.53 -17.63
N THR A 111 -24.77 -21.70 -16.66
CA THR A 111 -26.06 -22.41 -16.86
C THR A 111 -26.98 -21.68 -17.84
N ARG A 112 -26.97 -20.34 -17.87
CA ARG A 112 -27.79 -19.54 -18.79
C ARG A 112 -27.32 -19.64 -20.24
N VAL A 113 -26.02 -19.80 -20.47
CA VAL A 113 -25.45 -19.98 -21.82
C VAL A 113 -25.75 -21.39 -22.36
N GLN A 114 -25.74 -22.42 -21.51
CA GLN A 114 -26.07 -23.80 -21.92
C GLN A 114 -27.57 -24.01 -22.23
N GLY A 115 -28.48 -23.28 -21.58
CA GLY A 115 -29.92 -23.37 -21.82
C GLY A 115 -30.43 -22.62 -23.06
N ALA A 116 -29.59 -21.85 -23.75
CA ALA A 116 -29.96 -21.08 -24.95
C ALA A 116 -29.58 -21.76 -26.29
N SER A 117 -29.04 -22.98 -26.23
CA SER A 117 -28.62 -23.78 -27.41
C SER A 117 -29.51 -25.00 -27.69
N ALA A 118 -30.77 -25.00 -27.25
CA ALA A 118 -31.75 -26.07 -27.48
C ALA A 118 -33.00 -25.56 -28.19
#